data_AF-A0A529TWT5-F1
#
_entry.id   AF-A0A529TWT5-F1
#
_cell.length_a   1.000
_cell.length_b   1.000
_cell.length_c   1.000
_cell.angle_alpha   90.00
_cell.angle_beta   90.00
_cell.angle_gamma   90.00
#
_symmetry.space_group_name_H-M   'P 1'
#
loop_
_entity.id
_entity.type
_entity.pdbx_description
1 polymer ?
#
loop_
_entity_poly.entity_id
_entity_poly.type
_entity_poly.pdbx_seq_one_letter_code
_entity_poly.pdbx_strand_id
1 'polypeptide(L)'
;MRRKEIENYLLEIGAIERAIRKRAIEKSVKIPNTQAVIDWLDEITATMKDRVLSQVLEKAELFYKREQSKDQNIAKDDLLDMFKEKWKNFEGRAEISPGKELLSRLNERLQDDGIGHLTLSAILQEMKDDDLDPFFRDTLSTLDRFCE
;
A
#
# COMPACT_ATOMS: atom_id res chain seq x y z
N MET A 1 9.15 1.40 10.46
CA MET A 1 8.91 0.99 9.05
C MET A 1 8.15 2.12 8.37
N ARG A 2 8.54 2.54 7.17
CA ARG A 2 7.84 3.55 6.35
C ARG A 2 7.55 2.99 4.96
N ARG A 3 6.62 3.63 4.24
CA ARG A 3 6.30 3.39 2.83
C ARG A 3 7.56 3.44 1.96
N LYS A 4 7.76 2.44 1.12
CA LYS A 4 9.01 2.21 0.36
C LYS A 4 8.88 2.54 -1.12
N GLU A 5 7.68 2.43 -1.67
CA GLU A 5 7.35 2.70 -3.07
C GLU A 5 6.35 3.88 -3.12
N ILE A 6 6.34 4.61 -4.24
CA ILE A 6 5.38 5.71 -4.43
C ILE A 6 3.94 5.19 -4.41
N GLU A 7 3.74 3.97 -4.92
CA GLU A 7 2.48 3.24 -4.91
C GLU A 7 1.92 3.10 -3.50
N ASN A 8 2.76 2.84 -2.49
CA ASN A 8 2.28 2.69 -1.11
C ASN A 8 1.63 3.96 -0.56
N TYR A 9 1.93 5.14 -1.11
CA TYR A 9 1.28 6.39 -0.73
C TYR A 9 -0.08 6.60 -1.43
N LEU A 10 -0.34 5.83 -2.48
CA LEU A 10 -1.57 5.89 -3.28
C LEU A 10 -2.52 4.72 -2.96
N LEU A 11 -2.08 3.74 -2.17
CA LEU A 11 -2.90 2.61 -1.73
C LEU A 11 -3.78 2.96 -0.52
N GLU A 12 -4.68 3.94 -0.71
CA GLU A 12 -5.72 4.32 0.24
C GLU A 12 -7.07 3.69 -0.17
N ILE A 13 -7.80 3.08 0.77
CA ILE A 13 -9.00 2.27 0.48
C ILE A 13 -10.08 3.11 -0.18
N GLY A 14 -10.36 4.30 0.35
CA GLY A 14 -11.39 5.20 -0.16
C GLY A 14 -11.13 5.62 -1.61
N ALA A 15 -9.89 5.98 -1.95
CA ALA A 15 -9.47 6.34 -3.29
C ALA A 15 -9.57 5.15 -4.24
N ILE A 16 -9.12 3.97 -3.81
CA ILE A 16 -9.26 2.72 -4.57
C ILE A 16 -10.75 2.42 -4.83
N GLU A 17 -11.61 2.50 -3.82
CA GLU A 17 -13.05 2.22 -3.96
C GLU A 17 -13.70 3.18 -4.97
N ARG A 18 -13.43 4.49 -4.85
CA ARG A 18 -13.97 5.49 -5.77
C ARG A 18 -13.50 5.25 -7.21
N ALA A 19 -12.23 4.92 -7.39
CA ALA A 19 -11.67 4.61 -8.70
C ALA A 19 -12.29 3.35 -9.31
N ILE A 20 -12.47 2.28 -8.52
CA ILE A 20 -13.17 1.06 -8.95
C ILE A 20 -14.62 1.36 -9.32
N ARG A 21 -15.33 2.14 -8.52
CA ARG A 21 -16.72 2.52 -8.76
C ARG A 21 -16.86 3.28 -10.08
N LYS A 22 -16.02 4.29 -10.31
CA LYS A 22 -15.99 5.05 -11.56
C LYS A 22 -15.73 4.14 -12.76
N ARG A 23 -14.74 3.26 -12.65
CA ARG A 23 -14.41 2.27 -13.68
C ARG A 23 -15.57 1.32 -13.99
N ALA A 24 -16.25 0.81 -12.96
CA ALA A 24 -17.39 -0.09 -13.11
C ALA A 24 -18.56 0.59 -13.84
N ILE A 25 -18.82 1.87 -13.55
CA ILE A 25 -19.81 2.69 -14.26
C ILE A 25 -19.43 2.84 -15.74
N GLU A 26 -18.19 3.21 -16.05
CA GLU A 26 -17.69 3.35 -17.43
C GLU A 26 -17.84 2.05 -18.24
N LYS A 27 -17.62 0.91 -17.58
CA LYS A 27 -17.73 -0.42 -18.18
C LYS A 27 -19.15 -0.99 -18.20
N SER A 28 -20.11 -0.30 -17.59
CA SER A 28 -21.49 -0.78 -17.43
C SER A 28 -21.56 -2.18 -16.78
N VAL A 29 -20.68 -2.43 -15.80
CA VAL A 29 -20.64 -3.68 -15.03
C VAL A 29 -21.16 -3.46 -13.61
N LYS A 30 -21.38 -4.55 -12.87
CA LYS A 30 -21.83 -4.49 -11.48
C LYS A 30 -20.79 -3.74 -10.64
N ILE A 31 -21.25 -2.70 -9.94
CA ILE A 31 -20.41 -1.95 -9.00
C ILE A 31 -20.22 -2.80 -7.73
N PRO A 32 -18.98 -3.15 -7.35
CA PRO A 32 -18.74 -3.82 -6.08
C PRO A 32 -19.08 -2.89 -4.91
N ASN A 33 -19.58 -3.47 -3.82
CA ASN A 33 -19.77 -2.69 -2.59
C ASN A 33 -18.43 -2.51 -1.87
N THR A 34 -18.36 -1.57 -0.93
CA THR A 34 -17.16 -1.27 -0.15
C THR A 34 -16.57 -2.50 0.54
N GLN A 35 -17.43 -3.36 1.12
CA GLN A 35 -16.98 -4.57 1.80
C GLN A 35 -16.25 -5.53 0.86
N ALA A 36 -16.77 -5.74 -0.37
CA ALA A 36 -16.12 -6.59 -1.35
C ALA A 36 -14.72 -6.08 -1.73
N VAL A 37 -14.56 -4.75 -1.87
CA VAL A 37 -13.24 -4.15 -2.15
C VAL A 37 -12.27 -4.41 -0.98
N ILE A 38 -12.74 -4.22 0.26
CA ILE A 38 -11.94 -4.51 1.46
C ILE A 38 -11.55 -5.99 1.50
N ASP A 39 -12.51 -6.88 1.26
CA ASP A 39 -12.27 -8.33 1.28
C ASP A 39 -11.22 -8.73 0.23
N TRP A 40 -11.27 -8.17 -0.99
CA TRP A 40 -10.26 -8.44 -2.01
C TRP A 40 -8.87 -7.97 -1.58
N LEU A 41 -8.77 -6.76 -1.02
CA LEU A 41 -7.50 -6.24 -0.51
C LEU A 41 -6.96 -7.08 0.65
N ASP A 42 -7.86 -7.58 1.51
CA ASP A 42 -7.52 -8.49 2.60
C ASP A 42 -7.00 -9.83 2.11
N GLU A 43 -7.71 -10.46 1.17
CA GLU A 43 -7.32 -11.72 0.53
C GLU A 43 -5.95 -11.57 -0.14
N ILE A 44 -5.76 -10.51 -0.94
CA ILE A 44 -4.50 -10.24 -1.63
C ILE A 44 -3.37 -10.10 -0.62
N THR A 45 -3.51 -9.22 0.38
CA THR A 45 -2.45 -8.97 1.37
C THR A 45 -2.17 -10.19 2.23
N ALA A 46 -3.17 -10.99 2.58
CA ALA A 46 -3.00 -12.22 3.35
C ALA A 46 -2.02 -13.19 2.66
N THR A 47 -2.10 -13.34 1.33
CA THR A 47 -1.16 -14.19 0.57
C THR A 47 0.28 -13.68 0.57
N MET A 48 0.52 -12.43 0.97
CA MET A 48 1.84 -11.79 0.98
C MET A 48 2.51 -11.85 2.36
N LYS A 49 1.78 -12.16 3.43
CA LYS A 49 2.20 -11.97 4.82
C LYS A 49 3.57 -12.54 5.15
N ASP A 50 3.77 -13.84 4.92
CA ASP A 50 5.01 -14.53 5.33
C ASP A 50 6.22 -14.03 4.55
N ARG A 51 6.03 -13.73 3.26
CA ARG A 51 7.07 -13.16 2.41
C ARG A 51 7.42 -11.74 2.86
N VAL A 52 6.44 -10.89 3.15
CA VAL A 52 6.68 -9.53 3.64
C VAL A 52 7.39 -9.56 4.98
N LEU A 53 6.98 -10.45 5.90
CA LEU A 53 7.68 -10.66 7.17
C LEU A 53 9.14 -11.05 6.95
N SER A 54 9.41 -12.02 6.07
CA SER A 54 10.77 -12.45 5.75
C SER A 54 11.63 -11.30 5.23
N GLN A 55 11.09 -10.49 4.31
CA GLN A 55 11.78 -9.31 3.77
C GLN A 55 12.03 -8.22 4.83
N VAL A 56 11.12 -8.06 5.79
CA VAL A 56 11.30 -7.13 6.91
C VAL A 56 12.44 -7.58 7.81
N LEU A 57 12.50 -8.87 8.17
CA LEU A 57 13.55 -9.44 9.00
C LEU A 57 14.92 -9.34 8.30
N GLU A 58 15.00 -9.70 7.02
CA GLU A 58 16.24 -9.63 6.23
C GLU A 58 16.79 -8.19 6.13
N LYS A 59 15.91 -7.21 5.88
CA LYS A 59 16.31 -5.80 5.82
C LYS A 59 16.85 -5.29 7.15
N ALA A 60 16.24 -5.71 8.26
CA ALA A 60 16.74 -5.36 9.59
C ALA A 60 18.12 -6.00 9.84
N GLU A 61 18.30 -7.28 9.52
CA GLU A 61 19.59 -7.95 9.68
C GLU A 61 20.70 -7.27 8.85
N LEU A 62 20.41 -6.89 7.61
CA LEU A 62 21.35 -6.17 6.76
C LEU A 62 21.71 -4.78 7.30
N PHE A 63 20.74 -4.07 7.86
CA PHE A 63 20.95 -2.77 8.50
C PHE A 63 21.91 -2.90 9.69
N TYR A 64 21.67 -3.87 10.59
CA TYR A 64 22.53 -4.10 11.76
C TYR A 64 23.91 -4.62 11.43
N LYS A 65 24.06 -5.47 10.40
CA LYS A 65 25.38 -5.90 9.93
C LYS A 65 26.22 -4.73 9.41
N ARG A 66 25.58 -3.72 8.81
CA ARG A 66 26.26 -2.53 8.26
C ARG A 66 26.64 -1.51 9.32
N GLU A 67 25.82 -1.34 10.36
CA GLU A 67 26.00 -0.23 11.29
C GLU A 67 27.09 -0.42 12.35
N GLN A 68 27.57 -1.64 12.64
CA GLN A 68 28.67 -1.99 13.59
C GLN A 68 28.72 -1.25 14.96
N SER A 69 27.71 -0.45 15.28
CA SER A 69 27.62 0.39 16.47
C SER A 69 26.69 -0.32 17.45
N LYS A 70 27.27 -0.66 18.61
CA LYS A 70 26.80 -1.70 19.53
C LYS A 70 25.46 -1.43 20.22
N ASP A 71 24.83 -0.28 20.01
CA ASP A 71 23.72 0.18 20.86
C ASP A 71 22.34 0.30 20.19
N GLN A 72 22.20 0.05 18.88
CA GLN A 72 20.91 0.24 18.18
C GLN A 72 20.27 -1.04 17.63
N ASN A 73 20.67 -2.22 18.11
CA ASN A 73 20.10 -3.48 17.65
C ASN A 73 18.66 -3.61 18.19
N ILE A 74 17.64 -3.37 17.36
CA ILE A 74 16.24 -3.66 17.73
C ILE A 74 16.14 -5.17 17.95
N ALA A 75 15.62 -5.59 19.10
CA ALA A 75 15.46 -7.00 19.37
C ALA A 75 14.52 -7.61 18.31
N LYS A 76 14.80 -8.84 17.88
CA LYS A 76 13.97 -9.54 16.89
C LYS A 76 12.49 -9.57 17.30
N ASP A 77 12.23 -9.67 18.60
CA ASP A 77 10.88 -9.68 19.17
C ASP A 77 10.18 -8.33 18.99
N ASP A 78 10.88 -7.21 19.22
CA ASP A 78 10.34 -5.86 18.97
C ASP A 78 9.98 -5.67 17.50
N LEU A 79 10.83 -6.17 16.58
CA LEU A 79 10.58 -6.08 15.15
C LEU A 79 9.35 -6.90 14.72
N LEU A 80 9.17 -8.08 15.33
CA LEU A 80 7.98 -8.91 15.12
C LEU A 80 6.72 -8.20 15.63
N ASP A 81 6.79 -7.55 16.78
CA ASP A 81 5.65 -6.82 17.34
C ASP A 81 5.30 -5.60 16.50
N MET A 82 6.30 -4.83 16.05
CA MET A 82 6.08 -3.74 15.08
C MET A 82 5.42 -4.25 13.78
N PHE A 83 5.85 -5.41 13.27
CA PHE A 83 5.22 -6.03 12.11
C PHE A 83 3.76 -6.39 12.39
N LYS A 84 3.48 -7.07 13.51
CA LYS A 84 2.12 -7.47 13.89
C LYS A 84 1.21 -6.24 14.01
N GLU A 85 1.67 -5.17 14.66
CA GLU A 85 0.91 -3.92 14.78
C GLU A 85 0.56 -3.33 13.42
N LYS A 86 1.54 -3.22 12.51
CA LYS A 86 1.29 -2.76 11.12
C LYS A 86 0.37 -3.71 10.35
N TRP A 87 0.40 -5.00 10.64
CA TRP A 87 -0.42 -5.99 9.93
C TRP A 87 -1.88 -6.02 10.38
N LYS A 88 -2.27 -5.32 11.46
CA LYS A 88 -3.64 -5.34 12.01
C LYS A 88 -4.69 -4.74 11.10
N ASN A 89 -4.33 -3.72 10.33
CA ASN A 89 -5.24 -3.00 9.44
C ASN A 89 -4.67 -2.92 8.03
N PHE A 90 -5.50 -2.50 7.07
CA PHE A 90 -5.06 -2.44 5.67
C PHE A 90 -4.02 -1.33 5.47
N GLU A 91 -4.18 -0.19 6.12
CA GLU A 91 -3.27 0.96 5.97
C GLU A 91 -1.84 0.55 6.33
N GLY A 92 -1.65 -0.12 7.46
CA GLY A 92 -0.33 -0.61 7.87
C GLY A 92 0.19 -1.75 6.97
N ARG A 93 -0.68 -2.63 6.46
CA ARG A 93 -0.30 -3.65 5.46
C ARG A 93 0.16 -3.02 4.16
N ALA A 94 -0.58 -2.04 3.66
CA ALA A 94 -0.29 -1.29 2.46
C ALA A 94 1.00 -0.48 2.58
N GLU A 95 1.42 -0.08 3.78
CA GLU A 95 2.71 0.59 3.97
C GLU A 95 3.92 -0.33 3.77
N ILE A 96 3.81 -1.61 4.15
CA ILE A 96 4.96 -2.52 4.21
C ILE A 96 4.96 -3.58 3.11
N SER A 97 3.82 -3.80 2.45
CA SER A 97 3.69 -4.71 1.31
C SER A 97 4.28 -4.09 0.04
N PRO A 98 4.78 -4.91 -0.91
CA PRO A 98 5.11 -4.45 -2.26
C PRO A 98 3.88 -3.84 -2.95
N GLY A 99 3.89 -2.52 -3.15
CA GLY A 99 2.72 -1.77 -3.62
C GLY A 99 2.38 -2.08 -5.07
N LYS A 100 3.41 -2.20 -5.93
CA LYS A 100 3.25 -2.62 -7.33
C LYS A 100 2.58 -3.98 -7.48
N GLU A 101 2.99 -4.94 -6.67
CA GLU A 101 2.44 -6.29 -6.73
C GLU A 101 1.01 -6.34 -6.20
N LEU A 102 0.72 -5.61 -5.11
CA LEU A 102 -0.63 -5.47 -4.58
C LEU A 102 -1.57 -4.90 -5.64
N LEU A 103 -1.16 -3.83 -6.33
CA LEU A 103 -1.95 -3.24 -7.42
C LEU A 103 -2.10 -4.21 -8.61
N SER A 104 -1.05 -4.97 -8.96
CA SER A 104 -1.12 -5.98 -10.03
C SER A 104 -2.17 -7.04 -9.71
N ARG A 105 -2.15 -7.62 -8.50
CA ARG A 105 -3.10 -8.64 -8.07
C ARG A 105 -4.52 -8.10 -7.94
N LEU A 106 -4.68 -6.85 -7.50
CA LEU A 106 -5.97 -6.17 -7.52
C LEU A 106 -6.50 -6.07 -8.95
N ASN A 107 -5.65 -5.73 -9.91
CA ASN A 107 -6.03 -5.62 -11.30
C ASN A 107 -6.40 -6.96 -11.95
N GLU A 108 -5.75 -8.05 -11.56
CA GLU A 108 -6.16 -9.41 -11.96
C GLU A 108 -7.60 -9.68 -11.48
N ARG A 109 -7.90 -9.40 -10.20
CA ARG A 109 -9.25 -9.54 -9.65
C ARG A 109 -10.29 -8.67 -10.38
N LEU A 110 -9.98 -7.40 -10.61
CA LEU A 110 -10.88 -6.49 -11.32
C LEU A 110 -11.11 -6.90 -12.77
N GLN A 111 -10.12 -7.54 -13.41
CA GLN A 111 -10.25 -8.07 -14.76
C GLN A 111 -11.22 -9.26 -14.80
N ASP A 112 -11.14 -10.17 -13.83
CA ASP A 112 -12.07 -11.30 -13.70
C ASP A 112 -13.52 -10.83 -13.51
N ASP A 113 -13.72 -9.71 -12.82
CA ASP A 113 -15.03 -9.08 -12.60
C ASP A 113 -15.48 -8.18 -13.78
N GLY A 114 -14.71 -8.09 -14.86
CA GLY A 114 -15.03 -7.29 -16.05
C GLY A 114 -14.83 -5.77 -15.89
N ILE A 115 -14.34 -5.32 -14.74
CA ILE A 115 -14.01 -3.92 -14.44
C ILE A 115 -12.72 -3.50 -15.18
N GLY A 116 -11.81 -4.46 -15.38
CA GLY A 116 -10.54 -4.27 -16.08
C GLY A 116 -9.47 -3.64 -15.20
N HIS A 117 -8.52 -2.94 -15.81
CA HIS A 117 -7.36 -2.40 -15.10
C HIS A 117 -7.60 -1.01 -14.50
N LEU A 118 -7.07 -0.82 -13.30
CA LEU A 118 -7.02 0.41 -12.50
C LEU A 118 -5.58 0.91 -12.46
N THR A 119 -5.34 2.09 -13.04
CA THR A 119 -4.01 2.72 -13.04
C THR A 119 -3.81 3.57 -11.78
N LEU A 120 -2.54 3.84 -11.43
CA LEU A 120 -2.22 4.76 -10.33
C LEU A 120 -2.78 6.16 -10.57
N SER A 121 -2.79 6.63 -11.81
CA SER A 121 -3.39 7.92 -12.16
C SER A 121 -4.90 7.94 -11.93
N ALA A 122 -5.60 6.83 -12.21
CA ALA A 122 -7.03 6.72 -11.93
C ALA A 122 -7.31 6.75 -10.41
N ILE A 123 -6.46 6.11 -9.60
CA ILE A 123 -6.57 6.18 -8.14
C ILE A 123 -6.31 7.62 -7.66
N LEU A 124 -5.23 8.24 -8.14
CA LEU A 124 -4.84 9.61 -7.78
C LEU A 124 -5.92 10.64 -8.09
N GLN A 125 -6.61 10.52 -9.23
CA GLN A 125 -7.73 11.40 -9.60
C GLN A 125 -8.91 11.33 -8.64
N GLU A 126 -9.05 10.21 -7.93
CA GLU A 126 -10.12 10.01 -6.97
C GLU A 126 -9.66 10.26 -5.53
N MET A 127 -8.37 10.56 -5.28
CA MET A 127 -7.88 10.92 -3.95
C MET A 127 -8.46 12.26 -3.49
N LYS A 128 -8.79 12.34 -2.21
CA LYS A 128 -9.12 13.56 -1.49
C LYS A 128 -7.90 14.05 -0.73
N ASP A 129 -7.97 15.27 -0.25
CA ASP A 129 -6.89 15.85 0.54
C ASP A 129 -6.52 15.00 1.76
N ASP A 130 -7.52 14.51 2.48
CA ASP A 130 -7.29 13.74 3.72
C ASP A 130 -6.79 12.31 3.46
N ASP A 131 -6.76 11.86 2.21
CA ASP A 131 -6.24 10.53 1.84
C ASP A 131 -4.71 10.51 1.71
N LEU A 132 -4.11 11.69 1.49
CA LEU A 132 -2.67 11.83 1.32
C LEU A 132 -1.97 11.87 2.68
N ASP A 133 -0.98 11.00 2.85
CA ASP A 133 -0.11 11.03 4.02
C ASP A 133 0.58 12.40 4.15
N PRO A 134 0.58 13.02 5.35
CA PRO A 134 1.10 14.36 5.55
C PRO A 134 2.55 14.53 5.12
N PHE A 135 3.39 13.51 5.34
CA PHE A 135 4.80 13.57 4.93
C PHE A 135 4.93 13.57 3.41
N PHE A 136 4.12 12.78 2.71
CA PHE A 136 4.11 12.77 1.25
C PHE A 136 3.58 14.09 0.67
N ARG A 137 2.52 14.66 1.27
CA ARG A 137 2.02 15.99 0.90
C ARG A 137 3.11 17.05 1.02
N ASP A 138 3.78 17.11 2.17
CA ASP A 138 4.88 18.07 2.40
C ASP A 138 6.04 17.88 1.42
N THR A 139 6.37 16.61 1.11
CA THR A 139 7.38 16.26 0.11
C THR A 139 6.99 16.78 -1.28
N LEU A 140 5.74 16.57 -1.71
CA LEU A 140 5.24 17.06 -3.00
C LEU A 140 5.23 18.60 -3.05
N SER A 141 4.75 19.27 -1.99
CA SER A 141 4.79 20.74 -1.90
C SER A 141 6.20 21.32 -1.92
N THR A 142 7.18 20.56 -1.40
CA THR A 142 8.59 20.95 -1.49
C THR A 142 9.14 20.78 -2.91
N LEU A 143 8.77 19.70 -3.60
CA LEU A 143 9.18 19.45 -4.98
C LEU A 143 8.58 20.45 -5.97
N ASP A 144 7.34 20.90 -5.74
CA ASP A 144 6.64 21.88 -6.57
C ASP A 144 7.45 23.19 -6.73
N ARG A 145 8.23 23.56 -5.72
CA ARG A 145 9.15 24.72 -5.76
C ARG A 145 10.25 24.63 -6.81
N PHE A 146 10.51 23.44 -7.36
CA PHE A 146 11.49 23.22 -8.45
C PHE A 146 10.82 23.13 -9.82
N CYS A 147 9.49 23.21 -9.88
CA CYS A 147 8.71 23.26 -11.12
C CYS A 147 8.37 24.69 -11.55
N GLU A 148 8.67 25.68 -10.69
CA GLU A 148 8.74 27.11 -11.01
C GLU A 148 10.11 27.48 -11.61
#